data_AF-A0AAE1ZBS4-F1
#
_entry.id   AF-A0AAE1ZBS4-F1
#
_cell.length_a   1.000
_cell.length_b   1.000
_cell.length_c   1.000
_cell.angle_alpha   90.00
_cell.angle_beta   90.00
_cell.angle_gamma   90.00
#
_symmetry.space_group_name_H-M   'P 1'
#
loop_
_entity.id
_entity.type
_entity.pdbx_description
1 polymer ?
#
loop_
_entity_poly.entity_id
_entity_poly.type
_entity_poly.pdbx_seq_one_letter_code
_entity_poly.pdbx_strand_id
1 'polypeptide(L)'
;MIIYRFVDHYLQMVDQTKKWSSTSNSDKQYLLREREDKLRNLENKYKLSKSRLKTIRAKSVEAESKYAYTRDNIANFLKESNTTDSQQFKETDRKISDTKEIIEDYTWDLENNKNKTYNTKDQSELRKLESDEAYFRRQISHYENVLEKLRLQRKTIMDSYLTKNDVLLNMRKSADSIIREYQLELRELLNLCKEVELQRFQVLELISPEKRIQFIETAMTNE
;
A
#
# COMPACT_ATOMS: atom_id res chain seq x y z
N MET A 1 19.55 -15.16 -19.10
CA MET A 1 20.47 -14.04 -18.75
C MET A 1 21.85 -14.63 -18.48
N ILE A 2 22.69 -14.59 -19.51
CA ILE A 2 23.82 -15.48 -19.84
C ILE A 2 25.17 -15.03 -19.23
N ILE A 3 25.18 -13.91 -18.51
CA ILE A 3 26.39 -13.19 -18.10
C ILE A 3 27.28 -14.01 -17.13
N TYR A 4 26.71 -14.90 -16.30
CA TYR A 4 27.44 -15.52 -15.17
C TYR A 4 28.44 -16.62 -15.53
N ARG A 5 28.25 -17.35 -16.62
CA ARG A 5 29.13 -18.49 -16.94
C ARG A 5 30.35 -18.12 -17.76
N PHE A 6 30.41 -16.86 -18.21
CA PHE A 6 31.37 -16.51 -19.23
C PHE A 6 32.57 -15.72 -18.76
N VAL A 7 32.57 -15.00 -17.63
CA VAL A 7 33.77 -14.21 -17.24
C VAL A 7 34.96 -15.10 -16.89
N ASP A 8 34.79 -16.07 -16.00
CA ASP A 8 35.89 -16.99 -15.65
C ASP A 8 36.32 -17.87 -16.84
N HIS A 9 35.35 -18.29 -17.67
CA HIS A 9 35.63 -19.01 -18.92
C HIS A 9 36.38 -18.13 -19.93
N TYR A 10 36.06 -16.83 -19.99
CA TYR A 10 36.74 -15.82 -20.79
C TYR A 10 38.20 -15.65 -20.37
N LEU A 11 38.42 -15.42 -19.07
CA LEU A 11 39.74 -15.20 -18.52
C LEU A 11 40.60 -16.45 -18.72
N GLN A 12 40.04 -17.64 -18.54
CA GLN A 12 40.71 -18.89 -18.87
C GLN A 12 41.07 -19.01 -20.35
N MET A 13 40.17 -18.66 -21.28
CA MET A 13 40.48 -18.69 -22.72
C MET A 13 41.61 -17.73 -23.09
N VAL A 14 41.60 -16.52 -22.52
CA VAL A 14 42.64 -15.52 -22.72
C VAL A 14 44.00 -16.03 -22.22
N ASP A 15 44.05 -16.61 -21.02
CA ASP A 15 45.26 -17.19 -20.44
C ASP A 15 45.78 -18.39 -21.23
N GLN A 16 44.90 -19.20 -21.82
CA GLN A 16 45.30 -20.30 -22.71
C GLN A 16 45.94 -19.80 -24.00
N THR A 17 45.45 -18.71 -24.61
CA THR A 17 46.07 -18.12 -25.80
C THR A 17 47.46 -17.54 -25.56
N LYS A 18 47.73 -16.97 -24.37
CA LYS A 18 49.08 -16.51 -24.00
C LYS A 18 50.13 -17.62 -24.02
N LYS A 19 49.74 -18.87 -23.74
CA LYS A 19 50.66 -20.03 -23.76
C LYS A 19 51.07 -20.46 -25.18
N TRP A 20 50.36 -20.02 -26.22
CA TRP A 20 50.61 -20.44 -27.61
C TRP A 20 51.33 -19.40 -28.47
N SER A 21 51.36 -18.12 -28.07
CA SER A 21 52.12 -17.08 -28.78
C SER A 21 53.42 -16.75 -28.02
N SER A 22 54.53 -17.35 -28.44
CA SER A 22 55.87 -17.25 -27.81
C SER A 22 56.62 -15.94 -28.05
N THR A 23 55.98 -14.90 -28.59
CA THR A 23 56.55 -13.54 -28.66
C THR A 23 55.79 -12.60 -27.72
N SER A 24 56.17 -12.60 -26.44
CA SER A 24 55.55 -11.77 -25.41
C SER A 24 56.12 -10.35 -25.44
N ASN A 25 55.33 -9.39 -25.90
CA ASN A 25 55.59 -7.97 -25.65
C ASN A 25 55.06 -7.64 -24.24
N SER A 26 55.91 -7.17 -23.33
CA SER A 26 55.56 -6.87 -21.92
C SER A 26 54.35 -5.94 -21.80
N ASP A 27 54.23 -4.99 -22.72
CA ASP A 27 53.17 -3.99 -22.74
C ASP A 27 51.80 -4.60 -23.05
N LYS A 28 51.75 -5.65 -23.89
CA LYS A 28 50.52 -6.40 -24.17
C LYS A 28 50.06 -7.21 -22.96
N GLN A 29 50.99 -7.78 -22.19
CA GLN A 29 50.64 -8.50 -20.96
C GLN A 29 50.12 -7.56 -19.87
N TYR A 30 50.69 -6.37 -19.73
CA TYR A 30 50.23 -5.35 -18.79
C TYR A 30 48.83 -4.85 -19.14
N LEU A 31 48.60 -4.48 -20.41
CA LEU A 31 47.30 -4.04 -20.92
C LEU A 31 46.20 -5.09 -20.69
N LEU A 32 46.58 -6.37 -20.77
CA LEU A 32 45.64 -7.46 -20.59
C LEU A 32 45.23 -7.62 -19.12
N ARG A 33 46.19 -7.61 -18.16
CA ARG A 33 45.86 -7.64 -16.72
C ARG A 33 44.95 -6.47 -16.31
N GLU A 34 45.24 -5.26 -16.79
CA GLU A 34 44.41 -4.09 -16.51
C GLU A 34 42.96 -4.27 -16.99
N ARG A 35 42.78 -4.88 -18.17
CA ARG A 35 41.44 -5.15 -18.73
C ARG A 35 40.71 -6.28 -17.99
N GLU A 36 41.43 -7.28 -17.51
CA GLU A 36 40.89 -8.37 -16.68
C GLU A 36 40.43 -7.86 -15.31
N ASP A 37 41.24 -7.02 -14.66
CA ASP A 37 40.90 -6.40 -13.37
C ASP A 37 39.67 -5.49 -13.49
N LYS A 38 39.58 -4.71 -14.58
CA LYS A 38 38.38 -3.94 -14.93
C LYS A 38 37.15 -4.84 -15.07
N LEU A 39 37.28 -5.98 -15.77
CA LEU A 39 36.18 -6.91 -15.97
C LEU A 39 35.72 -7.56 -14.64
N ARG A 40 36.66 -7.99 -13.78
CA ARG A 40 36.34 -8.52 -12.44
C ARG A 40 35.65 -7.48 -11.56
N ASN A 41 36.09 -6.23 -11.60
CA ASN A 41 35.45 -5.13 -10.87
C ASN A 41 34.02 -4.87 -11.35
N LEU A 42 33.78 -4.88 -12.66
CA LEU A 42 32.43 -4.74 -13.22
C LEU A 42 31.52 -5.91 -12.81
N GLU A 43 32.04 -7.14 -12.81
CA GLU A 43 31.28 -8.32 -12.37
C GLU A 43 30.89 -8.22 -10.89
N ASN A 44 31.79 -7.74 -10.02
CA ASN A 44 31.51 -7.52 -8.61
C ASN A 44 30.43 -6.44 -8.40
N LYS A 45 30.49 -5.33 -9.13
CA LYS A 45 29.45 -4.28 -9.11
C LYS A 45 28.10 -4.83 -9.55
N TYR A 46 28.09 -5.62 -10.63
CA TYR A 46 26.89 -6.27 -11.14
C TYR A 46 26.27 -7.24 -10.11
N LYS A 47 27.09 -8.10 -9.47
CA LYS A 47 26.65 -9.02 -8.40
C LYS A 47 26.00 -8.26 -7.24
N LEU A 48 26.64 -7.16 -6.82
CA LEU A 48 26.14 -6.30 -5.74
C LEU A 48 24.80 -5.65 -6.12
N SER A 49 24.71 -5.06 -7.32
CA SER A 49 23.49 -4.42 -7.82
C SER A 49 22.32 -5.41 -7.92
N LYS A 50 22.57 -6.62 -8.43
CA LYS A 50 21.56 -7.69 -8.45
C LYS A 50 21.08 -8.09 -7.06
N SER A 51 21.99 -8.12 -6.07
CA SER A 51 21.63 -8.36 -4.67
C SER A 51 20.72 -7.25 -4.12
N ARG A 52 21.08 -5.98 -4.39
CA ARG A 52 20.24 -4.82 -4.01
C ARG A 52 18.85 -4.88 -4.62
N LEU A 53 18.72 -5.19 -5.92
CA LEU A 53 17.42 -5.36 -6.56
C LEU A 53 16.56 -6.43 -5.91
N LYS A 54 17.15 -7.56 -5.48
CA LYS A 54 16.41 -8.60 -4.75
C LYS A 54 15.87 -8.06 -3.42
N THR A 55 16.70 -7.34 -2.69
CA THR A 55 16.31 -6.72 -1.41
C THR A 55 15.22 -5.67 -1.60
N ILE A 56 15.35 -4.78 -2.59
CA ILE A 56 14.34 -3.77 -2.92
C ILE A 56 13.02 -4.44 -3.31
N ARG A 57 13.07 -5.49 -4.14
CA ARG A 57 11.88 -6.27 -4.52
C ARG A 57 11.19 -6.90 -3.31
N ALA A 58 11.95 -7.49 -2.39
CA ALA A 58 11.39 -8.06 -1.16
C ALA A 58 10.69 -6.99 -0.30
N LYS A 59 11.33 -5.82 -0.12
CA LYS A 59 10.72 -4.67 0.58
C LYS A 59 9.44 -4.18 -0.10
N SER A 60 9.40 -4.17 -1.44
CA SER A 60 8.21 -3.80 -2.21
C SER A 60 7.03 -4.72 -1.92
N VAL A 61 7.26 -6.04 -1.97
CA VAL A 61 6.22 -7.05 -1.71
C VAL A 61 5.71 -6.95 -0.26
N GLU A 62 6.61 -6.74 0.70
CA GLU A 62 6.23 -6.54 2.10
C GLU A 62 5.38 -5.27 2.28
N ALA A 63 5.77 -4.16 1.64
CA ALA A 63 5.02 -2.91 1.70
C ALA A 63 3.63 -3.03 1.08
N GLU A 64 3.51 -3.67 -0.08
CA GLU A 64 2.23 -3.95 -0.74
C GLU A 64 1.31 -4.81 0.13
N SER A 65 1.85 -5.86 0.75
CA SER A 65 1.10 -6.76 1.63
C SER A 65 0.57 -6.01 2.86
N LYS A 66 1.41 -5.17 3.49
CA LYS A 66 1.01 -4.34 4.64
C LYS A 66 -0.04 -3.30 4.25
N TYR A 67 0.10 -2.69 3.07
CA TYR A 67 -0.87 -1.72 2.56
C TYR A 67 -2.23 -2.37 2.31
N ALA A 68 -2.27 -3.51 1.62
CA ALA A 68 -3.50 -4.25 1.33
C ALA A 68 -4.22 -4.65 2.63
N TYR A 69 -3.49 -5.26 3.57
CA TYR A 69 -4.03 -5.65 4.87
C TYR A 69 -4.63 -4.45 5.64
N THR A 70 -3.90 -3.34 5.68
CA THR A 70 -4.35 -2.13 6.40
C THR A 70 -5.59 -1.53 5.73
N ARG A 71 -5.61 -1.45 4.40
CA ARG A 71 -6.75 -0.95 3.63
C ARG A 71 -8.00 -1.79 3.87
N ASP A 72 -7.88 -3.11 3.83
CA ASP A 72 -9.01 -4.01 3.98
C ASP A 72 -9.58 -3.95 5.41
N ASN A 73 -8.71 -3.85 6.42
CA ASN A 73 -9.13 -3.65 7.81
C ASN A 73 -9.87 -2.31 8.02
N ILE A 74 -9.41 -1.24 7.38
CA ILE A 74 -10.08 0.06 7.44
C ILE A 74 -11.45 -0.01 6.77
N ALA A 75 -11.54 -0.67 5.61
CA ALA A 75 -12.79 -0.84 4.88
C ALA A 75 -13.82 -1.66 5.69
N ASN A 76 -13.37 -2.75 6.32
CA ASN A 76 -14.21 -3.59 7.17
C ASN A 76 -14.71 -2.81 8.40
N PHE A 77 -13.82 -2.12 9.09
CA PHE A 77 -14.17 -1.27 10.24
C PHE A 77 -15.24 -0.23 9.88
N LEU A 78 -15.08 0.47 8.74
CA LEU A 78 -16.07 1.43 8.26
C LEU A 78 -17.41 0.78 7.93
N LYS A 79 -17.39 -0.39 7.31
CA LYS A 79 -18.60 -1.11 6.92
C LYS A 79 -19.41 -1.50 8.16
N GLU A 80 -18.76 -2.12 9.14
CA GLU A 80 -19.38 -2.54 10.41
C GLU A 80 -19.93 -1.35 11.21
N SER A 81 -19.18 -0.25 11.24
CA SER A 81 -19.56 0.99 11.92
C SER A 81 -20.79 1.63 11.27
N ASN A 82 -20.78 1.77 9.93
CA ASN A 82 -21.88 2.38 9.19
C ASN A 82 -23.17 1.56 9.28
N THR A 83 -23.10 0.23 9.26
CA THR A 83 -24.32 -0.60 9.35
C THR A 83 -25.00 -0.49 10.70
N THR A 84 -24.21 -0.53 11.78
CA THR A 84 -24.75 -0.54 13.15
C THR A 84 -25.24 0.84 13.56
N ASP A 85 -24.42 1.87 13.35
CA ASP A 85 -24.77 3.25 13.72
C ASP A 85 -25.95 3.76 12.88
N SER A 86 -25.96 3.49 11.57
CA SER A 86 -27.06 3.96 10.71
C SER A 86 -28.40 3.33 11.08
N GLN A 87 -28.42 2.09 11.56
CA GLN A 87 -29.67 1.45 12.01
C GLN A 87 -30.16 2.09 13.30
N GLN A 88 -29.28 2.25 14.30
CA GLN A 88 -29.61 2.87 15.58
C GLN A 88 -30.05 4.33 15.43
N PHE A 89 -29.40 5.08 14.54
CA PHE A 89 -29.80 6.45 14.20
C PHE A 89 -31.22 6.52 13.66
N LYS A 90 -31.53 5.73 12.62
CA LYS A 90 -32.86 5.71 11.99
C LYS A 90 -33.94 5.27 12.96
N GLU A 91 -33.65 4.27 13.79
CA GLU A 91 -34.60 3.77 14.78
C GLU A 91 -34.88 4.80 15.88
N THR A 92 -33.84 5.49 16.36
CA THR A 92 -34.00 6.52 17.39
C THR A 92 -34.74 7.74 16.85
N ASP A 93 -34.43 8.16 15.62
CA ASP A 93 -35.11 9.28 14.95
C ASP A 93 -36.60 8.97 14.72
N ARG A 94 -36.90 7.74 14.28
CA ARG A 94 -38.28 7.26 14.17
C ARG A 94 -39.02 7.28 15.52
N LYS A 95 -38.40 6.77 16.60
CA LYS A 95 -39.00 6.80 17.95
C LYS A 95 -39.34 8.23 18.40
N ILE A 96 -38.50 9.22 18.08
CA ILE A 96 -38.80 10.63 18.35
C ILE A 96 -40.00 11.10 17.54
N SER A 97 -40.05 10.80 16.24
CA SER A 97 -41.17 11.16 15.38
C SER A 97 -42.48 10.56 15.88
N ASP A 98 -42.50 9.25 16.14
CA ASP A 98 -43.67 8.53 16.66
C ASP A 98 -44.11 9.12 18.03
N THR A 99 -43.16 9.50 18.90
CA THR A 99 -43.49 10.11 20.20
C THR A 99 -44.04 11.54 20.05
N LYS A 100 -43.59 12.31 19.06
CA LYS A 100 -44.10 13.66 18.78
C LYS A 100 -45.55 13.63 18.31
N GLU A 101 -45.88 12.70 17.41
CA GLU A 101 -47.26 12.48 16.94
C GLU A 101 -48.18 12.16 18.13
N ILE A 102 -47.76 11.25 19.03
CA ILE A 102 -48.52 10.95 20.25
C ILE A 102 -48.73 12.21 21.10
N ILE A 103 -47.70 13.04 21.33
CA ILE A 103 -47.87 14.27 22.13
C ILE A 103 -48.86 15.24 21.47
N GLU A 104 -48.85 15.36 20.14
CA GLU A 104 -49.78 16.22 19.41
C GLU A 104 -51.23 15.77 19.64
N ASP A 105 -51.50 14.46 19.55
CA ASP A 105 -52.82 13.89 19.85
C ASP A 105 -53.26 14.18 21.30
N TYR A 106 -52.38 13.91 22.28
CA TYR A 106 -52.67 14.17 23.69
C TYR A 106 -52.86 15.66 23.99
N THR A 107 -52.13 16.54 23.32
CA THR A 107 -52.28 18.00 23.47
C THR A 107 -53.62 18.46 22.93
N TRP A 108 -54.05 17.91 21.78
CA TRP A 108 -55.37 18.17 21.21
C TRP A 108 -56.50 17.67 22.12
N ASP A 109 -56.37 16.48 22.70
CA ASP A 109 -57.31 15.92 23.67
C ASP A 109 -57.39 16.76 24.95
N LEU A 110 -56.25 17.26 25.44
CA LEU A 110 -56.19 18.19 26.58
C LEU A 110 -56.95 19.49 26.29
N GLU A 111 -56.78 20.06 25.11
CA GLU A 111 -57.44 21.31 24.72
C GLU A 111 -58.96 21.12 24.62
N ASN A 112 -59.40 20.00 24.02
CA ASN A 112 -60.82 19.64 23.96
C ASN A 112 -61.43 19.30 25.31
N ASN A 113 -60.72 18.57 26.17
CA ASN A 113 -61.22 18.23 27.50
C ASN A 113 -61.23 19.44 28.43
N LYS A 114 -60.30 20.40 28.31
CA LYS A 114 -60.39 21.71 29.01
C LYS A 114 -61.67 22.46 28.64
N ASN A 115 -62.02 22.47 27.35
CA ASN A 115 -63.26 23.08 26.87
C ASN A 115 -64.53 22.37 27.41
N LYS A 116 -64.49 21.04 27.60
CA LYS A 116 -65.59 20.26 28.19
C LYS A 116 -65.66 20.33 29.72
N THR A 117 -64.53 20.40 30.44
CA THR A 117 -64.47 20.48 31.91
C THR A 117 -64.93 21.84 32.44
N TYR A 118 -64.84 22.90 31.65
CA TYR A 118 -65.52 24.16 31.94
C TYR A 118 -67.05 23.98 32.12
N ASN A 119 -67.62 22.89 31.58
CA ASN A 119 -69.05 22.56 31.64
C ASN A 119 -69.40 21.30 32.46
N THR A 120 -68.46 20.41 32.83
CA THR A 120 -68.73 19.18 33.61
C THR A 120 -67.53 18.71 34.47
N LYS A 121 -67.83 17.96 35.54
CA LYS A 121 -66.98 17.68 36.72
C LYS A 121 -65.83 16.66 36.53
N ASP A 122 -65.25 16.51 35.34
CA ASP A 122 -64.32 15.40 35.03
C ASP A 122 -62.82 15.76 35.11
N GLN A 123 -62.37 16.21 36.30
CA GLN A 123 -60.98 16.64 36.52
C GLN A 123 -59.96 15.49 36.52
N SER A 124 -60.40 14.24 36.65
CA SER A 124 -59.50 13.08 36.75
C SER A 124 -58.87 12.74 35.39
N GLU A 125 -59.66 12.83 34.32
CA GLU A 125 -59.19 12.55 32.96
C GLU A 125 -58.17 13.60 32.50
N LEU A 126 -58.43 14.88 32.81
CA LEU A 126 -57.52 15.98 32.52
C LEU A 126 -56.14 15.76 33.17
N ARG A 127 -56.09 15.43 34.46
CA ARG A 127 -54.81 15.18 35.17
C ARG A 127 -54.06 13.99 34.61
N LYS A 128 -54.77 12.97 34.15
CA LYS A 128 -54.15 11.79 33.51
C LYS A 128 -53.48 12.19 32.19
N LEU A 129 -54.19 12.93 31.34
CA LEU A 129 -53.65 13.43 30.08
C LEU A 129 -52.44 14.36 30.28
N GLU A 130 -52.47 15.26 31.28
CA GLU A 130 -51.33 16.11 31.63
C GLU A 130 -50.11 15.28 32.09
N SER A 131 -50.35 14.21 32.86
CA SER A 131 -49.28 13.29 33.29
C SER A 131 -48.69 12.51 32.12
N ASP A 132 -49.53 12.07 31.18
CA ASP A 132 -49.10 11.32 30.00
C ASP A 132 -48.28 12.23 29.06
N GLU A 133 -48.72 13.47 28.83
CA GLU A 133 -47.97 14.48 28.06
C GLU A 133 -46.58 14.73 28.69
N ALA A 134 -46.53 14.92 30.02
CA ALA A 134 -45.27 15.11 30.74
C ALA A 134 -44.36 13.86 30.71
N TYR A 135 -44.93 12.66 30.61
CA TYR A 135 -44.17 11.43 30.41
C TYR A 135 -43.55 11.38 29.00
N PHE A 136 -44.33 11.64 27.95
CA PHE A 136 -43.81 11.60 26.58
C PHE A 136 -42.80 12.71 26.28
N ARG A 137 -42.97 13.92 26.85
CA ARG A 137 -41.95 14.98 26.78
C ARG A 137 -40.60 14.53 27.37
N ARG A 138 -40.62 13.77 28.48
CA ARG A 138 -39.41 13.17 29.06
C ARG A 138 -38.81 12.10 28.16
N GLN A 139 -39.62 11.30 27.48
CA GLN A 139 -39.15 10.30 26.50
C GLN A 139 -38.48 10.97 25.29
N ILE A 140 -39.04 12.05 24.75
CA ILE A 140 -38.38 12.83 23.68
C ILE A 140 -37.01 13.32 24.14
N SER A 141 -36.93 13.95 25.31
CA SER A 141 -35.65 14.44 25.85
C SER A 141 -34.64 13.29 26.04
N HIS A 142 -35.10 12.11 26.46
CA HIS A 142 -34.25 10.92 26.54
C HIS A 142 -33.70 10.51 25.17
N TYR A 143 -34.55 10.39 24.15
CA TYR A 143 -34.11 9.99 22.81
C TYR A 143 -33.27 11.05 22.10
N GLU A 144 -33.51 12.34 22.34
CA GLU A 144 -32.64 13.43 21.85
C GLU A 144 -31.23 13.31 22.43
N ASN A 145 -31.12 13.00 23.72
CA ASN A 145 -29.81 12.73 24.35
C ASN A 145 -29.14 11.48 23.76
N VAL A 146 -29.90 10.44 23.43
CA VAL A 146 -29.37 9.24 22.74
C VAL A 146 -28.88 9.60 21.34
N LEU A 147 -29.64 10.37 20.56
CA LEU A 147 -29.21 10.85 19.24
C LEU A 147 -27.91 11.66 19.31
N GLU A 148 -27.77 12.53 20.30
CA GLU A 148 -26.55 13.34 20.44
C GLU A 148 -25.32 12.47 20.75
N LYS A 149 -25.49 11.44 21.60
CA LYS A 149 -24.42 10.45 21.83
C LYS A 149 -24.05 9.69 20.56
N LEU A 150 -25.04 9.27 19.76
CA LEU A 150 -24.80 8.60 18.48
C LEU A 150 -24.07 9.54 17.49
N ARG A 151 -24.36 10.86 17.50
CA ARG A 151 -23.65 11.85 16.68
C ARG A 151 -22.18 11.99 17.07
N LEU A 152 -21.91 12.04 18.37
CA LEU A 152 -20.55 12.06 18.90
C LEU A 152 -19.79 10.78 18.52
N GLN A 153 -20.39 9.61 18.68
CA GLN A 153 -19.78 8.33 18.28
C GLN A 153 -19.45 8.30 16.80
N ARG A 154 -20.39 8.71 15.93
CA ARG A 154 -20.17 8.79 14.48
C ARG A 154 -19.02 9.73 14.12
N LYS A 155 -18.93 10.89 14.80
CA LYS A 155 -17.82 11.83 14.62
C LYS A 155 -16.48 11.18 15.00
N THR A 156 -16.40 10.51 16.14
CA THR A 156 -15.19 9.79 16.58
C THR A 156 -14.76 8.72 15.58
N ILE A 157 -15.71 7.97 15.02
CA ILE A 157 -15.43 6.96 13.98
C ILE A 157 -14.87 7.63 12.71
N MET A 158 -15.45 8.75 12.29
CA MET A 158 -14.98 9.51 11.13
C MET A 158 -13.58 10.08 11.35
N ASP A 159 -13.30 10.64 12.53
CA ASP A 159 -11.98 11.16 12.88
C ASP A 159 -10.94 10.02 12.91
N SER A 160 -11.32 8.84 13.41
CA SER A 160 -10.47 7.64 13.37
C SER A 160 -10.19 7.20 11.93
N TYR A 161 -11.21 7.23 11.06
CA TYR A 161 -11.05 6.90 9.65
C TYR A 161 -10.10 7.86 8.93
N LEU A 162 -10.26 9.17 9.12
CA LEU A 162 -9.36 10.18 8.54
C LEU A 162 -7.91 9.93 8.95
N THR A 163 -7.68 9.70 10.24
CA THR A 163 -6.34 9.37 10.78
C THR A 163 -5.77 8.10 10.12
N LYS A 164 -6.58 7.04 10.00
CA LYS A 164 -6.15 5.78 9.36
C LYS A 164 -5.91 5.95 7.86
N ASN A 165 -6.67 6.82 7.19
CA ASN A 165 -6.47 7.15 5.78
C ASN A 165 -5.16 7.92 5.55
N ASP A 166 -4.77 8.81 6.46
CA ASP A 166 -3.47 9.47 6.43
C ASP A 166 -2.31 8.47 6.54
N VAL A 167 -2.47 7.43 7.36
CA VAL A 167 -1.51 6.31 7.43
C VAL A 167 -1.41 5.61 6.07
N LEU A 168 -2.51 5.32 5.39
CA LEU A 168 -2.50 4.73 4.05
C LEU A 168 -1.82 5.63 3.01
N LEU A 169 -2.05 6.95 3.06
CA LEU A 169 -1.38 7.90 2.19
C LEU A 169 0.14 7.89 2.39
N ASN A 170 0.59 7.84 3.65
CA ASN A 170 2.01 7.75 3.96
C ASN A 170 2.61 6.41 3.50
N MET A 171 1.92 5.29 3.71
CA MET A 171 2.34 3.98 3.19
C MET A 171 2.48 4.00 1.67
N ARG A 172 1.55 4.66 0.95
CA ARG A 172 1.61 4.78 -0.51
C ARG A 172 2.81 5.61 -0.97
N LYS A 173 3.08 6.74 -0.31
CA LYS A 173 4.30 7.55 -0.58
C LYS A 173 5.58 6.74 -0.38
N SER A 174 5.64 5.93 0.69
CA SER A 174 6.77 5.03 0.94
C SER A 174 6.92 3.98 -0.16
N ALA A 175 5.81 3.38 -0.63
CA ALA A 175 5.83 2.43 -1.74
C ALA A 175 6.33 3.08 -3.05
N ASP A 176 5.86 4.29 -3.37
CA ASP A 176 6.33 5.04 -4.53
C ASP A 176 7.85 5.32 -4.46
N SER A 177 8.38 5.59 -3.27
CA SER A 177 9.82 5.74 -3.05
C SER A 177 10.59 4.45 -3.35
N ILE A 178 10.08 3.30 -2.90
CA ILE A 178 10.70 1.98 -3.18
C ILE A 178 10.70 1.70 -4.68
N ILE A 179 9.61 2.02 -5.38
CA ILE A 179 9.52 1.83 -6.84
C ILE A 179 10.55 2.71 -7.55
N ARG A 180 10.73 3.96 -7.13
CA ARG A 180 11.77 4.85 -7.70
C ARG A 180 13.17 4.30 -7.46
N GLU A 181 13.46 3.80 -6.26
CA GLU A 181 14.73 3.15 -5.94
C GLU A 181 14.96 1.92 -6.83
N TYR A 182 13.93 1.08 -7.00
CA TYR A 182 13.98 -0.09 -7.88
C TYR A 182 14.27 0.29 -9.34
N GLN A 183 13.60 1.30 -9.87
CA GLN A 183 13.80 1.78 -11.23
C GLN A 183 15.21 2.33 -11.46
N LEU A 184 15.75 3.04 -10.47
CA LEU A 184 17.11 3.59 -10.52
C LEU A 184 18.13 2.46 -10.52
N GLU A 185 18.04 1.51 -9.58
CA GLU A 185 18.94 0.37 -9.51
C GLU A 185 18.84 -0.53 -10.75
N LEU A 186 17.65 -0.67 -11.35
CA LEU A 186 17.47 -1.41 -12.60
C LEU A 186 18.18 -0.73 -13.76
N ARG A 187 18.12 0.60 -13.83
CA ARG A 187 18.83 1.39 -14.84
C ARG A 187 20.34 1.27 -14.68
N GLU A 188 20.83 1.35 -13.43
CA GLU A 188 22.25 1.14 -13.13
C GLU A 188 22.71 -0.27 -13.54
N LEU A 189 21.91 -1.30 -13.24
CA LEU A 189 22.22 -2.67 -13.65
C LEU A 189 22.27 -2.81 -15.18
N LEU A 190 21.33 -2.19 -15.90
CA LEU A 190 21.32 -2.19 -17.37
C LEU A 190 22.56 -1.51 -17.95
N ASN A 191 23.01 -0.40 -17.37
CA ASN A 191 24.23 0.28 -17.79
C ASN A 191 25.47 -0.58 -17.49
N LEU A 192 25.54 -1.20 -16.30
CA LEU A 192 26.61 -2.14 -15.95
C LEU A 192 26.66 -3.33 -16.91
N CYS A 193 25.51 -3.88 -17.32
CA CYS A 193 25.47 -4.93 -18.34
C CYS A 193 26.14 -4.49 -19.64
N LYS A 194 25.83 -3.28 -20.13
CA LYS A 194 26.42 -2.74 -21.36
C LYS A 194 27.93 -2.56 -21.22
N GLU A 195 28.39 -2.04 -20.08
CA GLU A 195 29.82 -1.88 -19.80
C GLU A 195 30.56 -3.21 -19.72
N VAL A 196 29.96 -4.22 -19.07
CA VAL A 196 30.51 -5.59 -19.02
C VAL A 196 30.65 -6.17 -20.42
N GLU A 197 29.61 -6.07 -21.25
CA GLU A 197 29.67 -6.59 -22.63
C GLU A 197 30.70 -5.84 -23.48
N LEU A 198 30.78 -4.51 -23.38
CA LEU A 198 31.82 -3.73 -24.06
C LEU A 198 33.23 -4.17 -23.64
N GLN A 199 33.47 -4.32 -22.34
CA GLN A 199 34.76 -4.75 -21.80
C GLN A 199 35.11 -6.16 -22.26
N ARG A 200 34.13 -7.06 -22.36
CA ARG A 200 34.30 -8.40 -22.92
C ARG A 200 34.75 -8.35 -24.38
N PHE A 201 34.14 -7.51 -25.21
CA PHE A 201 34.57 -7.32 -26.61
C PHE A 201 36.02 -6.81 -26.67
N GLN A 202 36.37 -5.81 -25.86
CA GLN A 202 37.74 -5.29 -25.80
C GLN A 202 38.77 -6.34 -25.36
N VAL A 203 38.39 -7.28 -24.49
CA VAL A 203 39.26 -8.39 -24.10
C VAL A 203 39.37 -9.41 -25.24
N LEU A 204 38.28 -9.72 -25.96
CA LEU A 204 38.30 -10.62 -27.12
C LEU A 204 39.19 -10.14 -28.26
N GLU A 205 39.28 -8.82 -28.47
CA GLU A 205 40.17 -8.24 -29.49
C GLU A 205 41.64 -8.63 -29.30
N LEU A 206 42.03 -9.02 -28.08
CA LEU A 206 43.38 -9.47 -27.75
C LEU A 206 43.63 -10.94 -28.13
N ILE A 207 42.59 -11.66 -28.55
CA ILE A 207 42.61 -13.07 -28.94
C ILE A 207 42.50 -13.17 -30.48
N SER A 208 43.00 -14.27 -31.07
CA SER A 208 42.92 -14.50 -32.51
C SER A 208 41.45 -14.52 -33.01
N PRO A 209 41.20 -14.15 -34.28
CA PRO A 209 39.86 -14.16 -34.86
C PRO A 209 39.15 -15.53 -34.78
N GLU A 210 39.89 -16.63 -34.94
CA GLU A 210 39.35 -17.99 -34.91
C GLU A 210 38.84 -18.35 -33.51
N LYS A 211 39.62 -18.00 -32.47
CA LYS A 211 39.23 -18.18 -31.07
C LYS A 211 38.03 -17.31 -30.69
N ARG A 212 37.93 -16.10 -31.27
CA ARG A 212 36.77 -15.22 -31.12
C ARG A 212 35.49 -15.84 -31.68
N ILE A 213 35.55 -16.40 -32.89
CA ILE A 213 34.41 -17.07 -33.54
C ILE A 213 33.97 -18.28 -32.72
N GLN A 214 34.91 -19.14 -32.34
CA GLN A 214 34.63 -20.30 -31.48
C GLN A 214 33.92 -19.91 -30.19
N PHE A 215 34.33 -18.81 -29.56
CA PHE A 215 33.69 -18.32 -28.35
C PHE A 215 32.23 -17.88 -28.60
N ILE A 216 31.99 -17.09 -29.65
CA ILE A 216 30.64 -16.62 -30.01
C ILE A 216 29.73 -17.82 -30.27
N GLU A 217 30.20 -18.81 -31.03
CA GLU A 217 29.46 -20.04 -31.33
C GLU A 217 29.14 -20.85 -30.06
N THR A 218 30.10 -20.94 -29.12
CA THR A 218 29.92 -21.65 -27.85
C THR A 218 28.98 -20.91 -26.90
N ALA A 219 28.96 -19.58 -26.95
CA ALA A 219 28.04 -18.75 -26.20
C ALA A 219 26.60 -18.86 -26.71
N MET A 220 26.43 -18.95 -28.03
CA MET A 220 25.13 -19.14 -28.67
C MET A 220 24.54 -20.55 -28.50
N THR A 221 25.37 -21.58 -28.33
CA THR A 221 24.91 -22.97 -28.15
C THR A 221 24.62 -23.37 -26.70
N ASN A 222 25.08 -22.57 -25.73
CA ASN A 222 24.80 -22.78 -24.30
C ASN A 222 23.65 -21.90 -23.77
N GLU A 223 22.83 -21.34 -24.67
CA GLU A 223 21.49 -20.81 -24.34
C GLU A 223 20.49 -21.93 -24.06
#